data_AF-A0A1I4F7L9-F1
#
_entry.id   AF-A0A1I4F7L9-F1
#
_cell.length_a   1.000
_cell.length_b   1.000
_cell.length_c   1.000
_cell.angle_alpha   90.00
_cell.angle_beta   90.00
_cell.angle_gamma   90.00
#
_symmetry.space_group_name_H-M   'P 1'
#
loop_
_entity.id
_entity.type
_entity.pdbx_description
1 polymer ?
#
loop_
_entity_poly.entity_id
_entity_poly.type
_entity_poly.pdbx_seq_one_letter_code
_entity_poly.pdbx_strand_id
1 'polypeptide(L)'
;MTTTLVNTGRLRWKINEVAVEGAPRVGDGHRSANRTEGCGSAAVTVEIAEAFHPYMDAAVLRLQSQHPYASFDIADHGIVVTDSAGIGDIEIRKAVLHAVYRERIYAETLSMRLALVAAVTSK
;
A
#
# COMPACT_ATOMS: atom_id res chain seq x y z
N MET A 1 0.18 33.17 25.22
CA MET A 1 1.48 32.47 25.16
C MET A 1 1.22 31.02 24.81
N THR A 2 1.90 30.57 23.77
CA THR A 2 1.69 29.38 22.97
C THR A 2 2.11 28.10 23.70
N THR A 3 1.33 27.02 23.62
CA THR A 3 1.88 25.67 23.83
C THR A 3 1.15 24.68 22.93
N THR A 4 1.81 24.39 21.82
CA THR A 4 1.52 23.27 20.92
C THR A 4 2.25 22.05 21.45
N LEU A 5 1.57 20.92 21.60
CA LEU A 5 2.22 19.62 21.78
C LEU A 5 1.46 18.60 20.94
N VAL A 6 1.95 18.42 19.72
CA VAL A 6 1.49 17.41 18.75
C VAL A 6 2.06 16.07 19.21
N ASN A 7 1.18 15.20 19.69
CA ASN A 7 1.51 13.83 20.08
C ASN A 7 1.33 12.92 18.85
N THR A 8 2.40 12.68 18.10
CA THR A 8 2.44 11.66 17.05
C THR A 8 2.88 10.32 17.63
N GLY A 9 1.91 9.59 18.20
CA GLY A 9 2.06 8.21 18.61
C GLY A 9 2.24 7.29 17.41
N ARG A 10 3.49 7.06 17.00
CA ARG A 10 3.90 6.03 16.04
C ARG A 10 3.61 4.65 16.63
N LEU A 11 2.48 4.05 16.26
CA LEU A 11 2.11 2.68 16.63
C LEU A 11 3.02 1.70 15.87
N ARG A 12 4.07 1.24 16.55
CA ARG A 12 4.99 0.19 16.09
C ARG A 12 4.34 -1.18 16.27
N TRP A 13 3.61 -1.66 15.27
CA TRP A 13 3.10 -3.03 15.27
C TRP A 13 4.23 -4.00 14.90
N LYS A 14 4.74 -4.72 15.90
CA LYS A 14 5.57 -5.91 15.70
C LYS A 14 4.64 -7.09 15.43
N ILE A 15 4.71 -7.66 14.24
CA ILE A 15 4.08 -8.95 13.95
C ILE A 15 5.20 -9.99 13.77
N ASN A 16 4.96 -11.14 14.39
CA ASN A 16 5.90 -12.19 14.76
C ASN A 16 6.66 -12.84 13.60
N GLU A 17 7.94 -13.10 13.88
CA GLU A 17 8.86 -13.97 13.15
C GLU A 17 8.41 -15.43 13.33
N VAL A 18 7.89 -16.05 12.28
CA VAL A 18 7.67 -17.50 12.23
C VAL A 18 8.79 -18.10 11.40
N ALA A 19 9.77 -18.68 12.09
CA ALA A 19 10.82 -19.48 11.50
C ALA A 19 10.23 -20.76 10.89
N VAL A 20 10.48 -20.99 9.60
CA VAL A 20 10.38 -22.32 8.98
C VAL A 20 11.72 -22.63 8.35
N GLU A 21 12.51 -23.41 9.09
CA GLU A 21 13.81 -23.94 8.67
C GLU A 21 13.60 -25.38 8.20
N GLY A 22 14.04 -25.71 6.98
CA GLY A 22 13.76 -27.03 6.38
C GLY A 22 14.44 -27.30 5.03
N ALA A 23 15.78 -27.29 5.04
CA ALA A 23 16.78 -28.07 4.27
C ALA A 23 16.62 -28.47 2.75
N PRO A 24 17.74 -28.66 2.01
CA PRO A 24 17.81 -28.59 0.54
C PRO A 24 17.93 -29.95 -0.17
N ARG A 25 17.68 -30.02 -1.50
CA ARG A 25 18.33 -30.99 -2.41
C ARG A 25 18.59 -30.45 -3.82
N VAL A 26 19.78 -30.85 -4.28
CA VAL A 26 20.56 -30.48 -5.46
C VAL A 26 19.95 -31.01 -6.77
N GLY A 27 20.09 -30.23 -7.84
CA GLY A 27 19.94 -30.68 -9.23
C GLY A 27 20.59 -29.70 -10.20
N ASP A 28 21.82 -30.00 -10.64
CA ASP A 28 22.58 -29.28 -11.67
C ASP A 28 21.88 -29.30 -13.04
N GLY A 29 22.02 -28.22 -13.82
CA GLY A 29 21.77 -28.29 -15.26
C GLY A 29 21.47 -26.96 -15.97
N HIS A 30 22.51 -26.44 -16.62
CA HIS A 30 22.46 -25.52 -17.78
C HIS A 30 22.26 -24.01 -17.56
N ARG A 31 23.42 -23.33 -17.54
CA ARG A 31 23.75 -22.04 -18.18
C ARG A 31 22.61 -21.42 -18.99
N SER A 32 21.93 -20.46 -18.38
CA SER A 32 21.28 -19.35 -19.07
C SER A 32 21.77 -18.05 -18.42
N ALA A 33 22.55 -17.29 -19.17
CA ALA A 33 22.95 -15.94 -18.76
C ALA A 33 21.76 -15.00 -19.03
N ASN A 34 20.74 -15.03 -18.16
CA ASN A 34 19.95 -13.84 -17.93
C ASN A 34 20.46 -13.21 -16.63
N ARG A 35 20.91 -11.98 -16.75
CA ARG A 35 21.27 -11.14 -15.62
C ARG A 35 19.97 -10.90 -14.85
N THR A 36 19.69 -11.70 -13.84
CA THR A 36 18.77 -11.33 -12.77
C THR A 36 19.37 -10.09 -12.13
N GLU A 37 18.84 -8.94 -12.54
CA GLU A 37 18.99 -7.72 -11.78
C GLU A 37 18.58 -8.04 -10.34
N GLY A 38 19.46 -7.67 -9.41
CA GLY A 38 19.41 -8.15 -8.05
C GLY A 38 18.05 -7.92 -7.41
N CYS A 39 17.61 -8.90 -6.63
CA CYS A 39 16.64 -8.72 -5.58
C CYS A 39 17.26 -7.82 -4.50
N GLY A 40 17.37 -6.53 -4.83
CA GLY A 40 17.45 -5.46 -3.85
C GLY A 40 16.01 -5.00 -3.67
N SER A 41 15.47 -5.16 -2.46
CA SER A 41 14.21 -4.55 -2.06
C SER A 41 14.38 -3.03 -2.11
N ALA A 42 14.31 -2.46 -3.32
CA ALA A 42 14.38 -1.04 -3.55
C ALA A 42 13.02 -0.48 -3.18
N ALA A 43 12.99 0.43 -2.20
CA ALA A 43 11.78 1.13 -1.84
C ALA A 43 11.33 2.02 -3.00
N VAL A 44 10.08 1.87 -3.43
CA VAL A 44 9.48 2.71 -4.46
C VAL A 44 8.66 3.79 -3.79
N THR A 45 9.05 5.04 -3.99
CA THR A 45 8.26 6.19 -3.51
C THR A 45 7.29 6.64 -4.60
N VAL A 46 6.00 6.67 -4.26
CA VAL A 46 4.93 7.18 -5.10
C VAL A 46 4.45 8.50 -4.53
N GLU A 47 4.78 9.59 -5.23
CA GLU A 47 4.33 10.94 -4.88
C GLU A 47 2.83 11.09 -5.09
N ILE A 48 2.15 11.70 -4.10
CA ILE A 48 0.71 11.94 -4.11
C ILE A 48 0.47 13.44 -3.92
N ALA A 49 -0.32 14.03 -4.81
CA ALA A 49 -0.70 15.44 -4.71
C ALA A 49 -1.50 15.70 -3.42
N GLU A 50 -1.26 16.87 -2.79
CA GLU A 50 -1.82 17.24 -1.47
C GLU A 50 -3.36 17.12 -1.40
N ALA A 51 -4.05 17.41 -2.50
CA ALA A 51 -5.51 17.28 -2.59
C ALA A 51 -6.03 15.86 -2.34
N PHE A 52 -5.15 14.85 -2.40
CA PHE A 52 -5.47 13.44 -2.18
C PHE A 52 -4.98 12.89 -0.84
N HIS A 53 -4.25 13.67 -0.05
CA HIS A 53 -3.72 13.24 1.24
C HIS A 53 -4.79 12.70 2.22
N PRO A 54 -5.99 13.30 2.33
CA PRO A 54 -7.04 12.78 3.20
C PRO A 54 -7.51 11.35 2.87
N TYR A 55 -7.18 10.83 1.69
CA TYR A 55 -7.60 9.51 1.22
C TYR A 55 -6.49 8.45 1.30
N MET A 56 -5.28 8.82 1.71
CA MET A 56 -4.12 7.92 1.72
C MET A 56 -4.27 6.77 2.71
N ASP A 57 -4.77 7.02 3.92
CA ASP A 57 -4.96 5.99 4.94
C ASP A 57 -5.88 4.86 4.46
N ALA A 58 -7.05 5.22 3.94
CA ALA A 58 -8.02 4.27 3.40
C ALA A 58 -7.47 3.51 2.18
N ALA A 59 -6.72 4.21 1.31
CA ALA A 59 -6.10 3.60 0.15
C ALA A 59 -5.03 2.57 0.55
N VAL A 60 -4.20 2.88 1.55
CA VAL A 60 -3.16 1.96 2.08
C VAL A 60 -3.78 0.69 2.64
N LEU A 61 -4.85 0.80 3.44
CA LEU A 61 -5.56 -0.38 3.95
C LEU A 61 -6.06 -1.29 2.82
N ARG A 62 -6.57 -0.68 1.75
CA ARG A 62 -7.03 -1.44 0.58
C ARG A 62 -5.86 -2.07 -0.18
N LEU A 63 -4.77 -1.35 -0.37
CA LEU A 63 -3.57 -1.86 -1.05
C LEU A 63 -2.95 -3.05 -0.30
N GLN A 64 -2.87 -2.98 1.03
CA GLN A 64 -2.40 -4.09 1.86
C GLN A 64 -3.26 -5.34 1.70
N SER A 65 -4.59 -5.18 1.54
CA SER A 65 -5.49 -6.30 1.28
C SER A 65 -5.30 -6.95 -0.10
N GLN A 66 -4.86 -6.16 -1.10
CA GLN A 66 -4.66 -6.60 -2.47
C GLN A 66 -3.25 -7.14 -2.73
N HIS A 67 -2.27 -6.65 -1.98
CA HIS A 67 -0.85 -6.98 -2.12
C HIS A 67 -0.30 -7.38 -0.75
N PRO A 68 -0.65 -8.57 -0.22
CA PRO A 68 -0.31 -8.96 1.15
C PRO A 68 1.20 -9.14 1.40
N TYR A 69 1.98 -9.31 0.33
CA TYR A 69 3.44 -9.43 0.40
C TYR A 69 4.15 -8.09 0.23
N ALA A 70 3.44 -7.03 -0.13
CA ALA A 70 3.99 -5.69 -0.25
C ALA A 70 3.68 -4.87 1.00
N SER A 71 4.66 -4.10 1.45
CA SER A 71 4.54 -3.21 2.60
C SER A 71 4.34 -1.78 2.13
N PHE A 72 3.32 -1.11 2.67
CA PHE A 72 2.94 0.25 2.29
C PHE A 72 3.00 1.15 3.52
N ASP A 73 3.80 2.20 3.45
CA ASP A 73 3.94 3.20 4.50
C ASP A 73 3.57 4.59 3.97
N ILE A 74 2.93 5.39 4.81
CA ILE A 74 2.58 6.78 4.50
C ILE A 74 3.76 7.68 4.85
N ALA A 75 4.16 8.51 3.90
CA ALA A 75 5.15 9.57 4.05
C ALA A 75 4.51 10.93 3.79
N ASP A 76 5.22 12.01 4.13
CA ASP A 76 4.71 13.39 4.08
C ASP A 76 4.21 13.82 2.68
N HIS A 77 4.76 13.23 1.62
CA HIS A 77 4.44 13.59 0.23
C HIS A 77 3.95 12.41 -0.62
N GLY A 78 3.60 11.27 0.01
CA GLY A 78 3.20 10.10 -0.76
C GLY A 78 3.23 8.79 0.00
N ILE A 79 3.22 7.70 -0.76
CA ILE A 79 3.23 6.33 -0.23
C ILE A 79 4.56 5.69 -0.61
N VAL A 80 5.25 5.15 0.38
CA VAL A 80 6.46 4.37 0.20
C VAL A 80 6.05 2.90 0.15
N VAL A 81 6.48 2.21 -0.90
CA VAL A 81 6.25 0.78 -1.05
C VAL A 81 7.57 0.04 -0.89
N THR A 82 7.59 -0.94 -0.01
CA THR A 82 8.73 -1.83 0.24
C THR A 82 8.31 -3.26 -0.02
N ASP A 83 9.29 -4.10 -0.38
CA ASP A 83 9.07 -5.53 -0.66
C ASP A 83 7.94 -5.76 -1.68
N SER A 84 8.04 -5.16 -2.88
CA SER A 84 6.98 -5.23 -3.90
C SER A 84 6.72 -6.65 -4.45
N ALA A 85 7.32 -7.70 -3.88
CA ALA A 85 7.11 -9.11 -4.21
C ALA A 85 7.24 -9.43 -5.71
N GLY A 86 8.13 -8.71 -6.41
CA GLY A 86 8.35 -8.86 -7.85
C GLY A 86 7.35 -8.11 -8.74
N ILE A 87 6.46 -7.30 -8.16
CA ILE A 87 5.64 -6.34 -8.91
C ILE A 87 6.56 -5.20 -9.38
N GLY A 88 6.55 -4.94 -10.68
CA GLY A 88 7.35 -3.87 -11.26
C GLY A 88 6.89 -2.48 -10.80
N ASP A 89 7.83 -1.54 -10.70
CA ASP A 89 7.63 -0.18 -10.19
C ASP A 89 6.49 0.60 -10.88
N ILE A 90 6.26 0.34 -12.16
CA ILE A 90 5.19 0.98 -12.93
C ILE A 90 3.82 0.46 -12.49
N GLU A 91 3.69 -0.84 -12.29
CA GLU A 91 2.44 -1.48 -11.87
C GLU A 91 2.09 -1.09 -10.43
N ILE A 92 3.08 -1.07 -9.53
CA ILE A 92 2.83 -0.66 -8.14
C ILE A 92 2.44 0.82 -8.05
N ARG A 93 3.11 1.70 -8.82
CA ARG A 93 2.75 3.12 -8.90
C ARG A 93 1.33 3.32 -9.39
N LYS A 94 0.95 2.59 -10.45
CA LYS A 94 -0.41 2.63 -11.01
C LYS A 94 -1.45 2.13 -9.99
N ALA A 95 -1.16 1.04 -9.28
CA ALA A 95 -2.04 0.50 -8.24
C ALA A 95 -2.26 1.52 -7.12
N VAL A 96 -1.18 2.14 -6.63
CA VAL A 96 -1.23 3.16 -5.57
C VAL A 96 -2.07 4.37 -6.00
N LEU A 97 -1.76 4.96 -7.16
CA LEU A 97 -2.49 6.13 -7.66
C LEU A 97 -3.97 5.82 -7.90
N HIS A 98 -4.27 4.64 -8.45
CA HIS A 98 -5.64 4.22 -8.69
C HIS A 98 -6.42 4.00 -7.38
N ALA A 99 -5.79 3.40 -6.36
CA ALA A 99 -6.42 3.21 -5.05
C ALA A 99 -6.76 4.56 -4.39
N VAL A 100 -5.81 5.49 -4.35
CA VAL A 100 -6.02 6.83 -3.79
C VAL A 100 -7.13 7.60 -4.53
N TYR A 101 -7.12 7.55 -5.86
CA TYR A 101 -8.16 8.18 -6.68
C TYR A 101 -9.55 7.57 -6.43
N ARG A 102 -9.64 6.26 -6.29
CA ARG A 102 -10.90 5.55 -6.00
C ARG A 102 -11.48 5.95 -4.66
N GLU A 103 -10.65 6.10 -3.63
CA GLU A 103 -11.11 6.52 -2.30
C GLU A 103 -11.68 7.94 -2.31
N ARG A 104 -11.08 8.85 -3.09
CA ARG A 104 -11.66 10.18 -3.32
C ARG A 104 -13.07 10.10 -3.91
N ILE A 105 -13.24 9.36 -5.01
CA ILE A 105 -14.56 9.18 -5.65
C ILE A 105 -15.55 8.59 -4.65
N TYR A 106 -15.14 7.59 -3.87
CA TYR A 106 -16.03 6.97 -2.90
C TYR A 106 -16.47 7.94 -1.81
N ALA A 107 -15.56 8.75 -1.29
CA ALA A 107 -15.88 9.77 -0.30
C ALA A 107 -16.84 10.82 -0.89
N GLU A 108 -16.55 11.35 -2.07
CA GLU A 108 -17.36 12.38 -2.74
C GLU A 108 -18.76 11.88 -3.11
N THR A 109 -18.92 10.59 -3.42
CA THR A 109 -20.19 10.00 -3.84
C THR A 109 -20.96 9.29 -2.72
N LEU A 110 -20.40 9.19 -1.51
CA LEU A 110 -21.01 8.41 -0.42
C LEU A 110 -22.40 8.94 -0.05
N SER A 111 -22.54 10.26 0.15
CA SER A 111 -23.80 10.88 0.56
C SER A 111 -24.93 10.61 -0.44
N MET A 112 -24.65 10.72 -1.74
CA MET A 112 -25.62 10.42 -2.79
C MET A 112 -26.04 8.94 -2.76
N ARG A 113 -25.10 8.02 -2.60
CA ARG A 113 -25.39 6.58 -2.50
C ARG A 113 -26.26 6.26 -1.29
N LEU A 114 -25.95 6.85 -0.13
CA LEU A 114 -26.75 6.69 1.08
C LEU A 114 -28.17 7.23 0.91
N ALA A 115 -28.32 8.40 0.27
CA ALA A 115 -29.63 8.98 0.00
C ALA A 115 -30.49 8.09 -0.92
N LEU A 116 -29.88 7.52 -1.97
CA LEU A 116 -30.56 6.61 -2.90
C LEU A 116 -30.98 5.31 -2.21
N VAL A 117 -30.12 4.72 -1.38
CA VAL A 117 -30.46 3.52 -0.60
C VAL A 117 -31.60 3.82 0.35
N ALA A 118 -31.49 4.89 1.14
CA ALA A 118 -32.52 5.29 2.10
C ALA A 118 -33.88 5.47 1.44
N ALA A 119 -33.95 6.15 0.29
CA ALA A 119 -35.20 6.37 -0.45
C ALA A 119 -35.89 5.08 -0.93
N VAL A 120 -35.11 4.03 -1.25
CA VAL A 120 -35.65 2.74 -1.72
C VAL A 120 -36.00 1.81 -0.55
N THR A 121 -35.30 1.93 0.57
CA THR A 121 -35.47 1.05 1.74
C THR A 121 -36.42 1.61 2.81
N SER A 122 -36.73 2.91 2.80
CA SER A 122 -37.70 3.51 3.71
C SER A 122 -39.12 3.15 3.26
N LYS A 123 -39.59 1.97 3.65
CA LYS A 123 -40.95 1.47 3.39
C LYS A 123 -41.60 0.99 4.67
#